data_AF-A0A1A8WJM5-F1
#
_entry.id   AF-A0A1A8WJM5-F1
#
_cell.length_a   1.000
_cell.length_b   1.000
_cell.length_c   1.000
_cell.angle_alpha   90.00
_cell.angle_beta   90.00
_cell.angle_gamma   90.00
#
_symmetry.space_group_name_H-M   'P 1'
#
loop_
_entity.id
_entity.type
_entity.pdbx_description
1 polymer ?
#
loop_
_entity_poly.entity_id
_entity_poly.type
_entity_poly.pdbx_seq_one_letter_code
_entity_poly.pdbx_strand_id
1 'polypeptide(L)'
;MTVGKKLTPEQYYGVFFKIRSSFTNNRDSEYDKFLHKTDQALRNISMYLIENYKGGYEGCRFVESGKHCQEYCKYLNEWLNEKQAIYTSNAKCSYYNQLWKDYVEDLWTELDKSSIIQYKCQRDTKMNVKEFPNQYFSAYCNLSPSDVLSLTSPDKAYANSCTTMLTVTYVVIGIILLYMYFSKSSNLGNKIKNIIKNKIGIGNSTDEENNDELLSSQNDTMLSINRMYNINYNSPIN
;
A
#
# COMPACT_ATOMS: atom_id res chain seq x y z
N MET A 1 13.46 23.24 33.37
CA MET A 1 13.16 21.96 34.04
C MET A 1 13.05 22.22 35.53
N THR A 2 11.91 21.95 36.16
CA THR A 2 11.73 22.08 37.62
C THR A 2 11.69 20.70 38.25
N VAL A 3 12.83 20.25 38.78
CA VAL A 3 12.94 18.99 39.52
C VAL A 3 12.17 19.12 40.84
N GLY A 4 11.40 18.09 41.21
CA GLY A 4 10.79 17.95 42.54
C GLY A 4 9.40 18.55 42.77
N LYS A 5 8.82 19.34 41.85
CA LYS A 5 7.45 19.83 42.02
C LYS A 5 6.42 18.82 41.49
N LYS A 6 5.51 18.37 42.36
CA LYS A 6 4.31 17.60 41.98
C LYS A 6 3.51 18.36 40.91
N LEU A 7 3.14 17.66 39.84
CA LEU A 7 2.32 18.22 38.77
C LEU A 7 0.85 18.34 39.18
N THR A 8 0.17 19.37 38.68
CA THR A 8 -1.29 19.51 38.80
C THR A 8 -2.01 18.64 37.75
N PRO A 9 -3.33 18.37 37.88
CA PRO A 9 -4.08 17.61 36.88
C PRO A 9 -3.99 18.22 35.47
N GLU A 10 -4.01 19.55 35.37
CA GLU A 10 -3.91 20.30 34.10
C GLU A 10 -2.52 20.13 33.47
N GLN A 11 -1.46 20.02 34.28
CA GLN A 11 -0.11 19.75 33.80
C GLN A 11 0.04 18.31 33.29
N TYR A 12 -0.59 17.33 33.96
CA TYR A 12 -0.66 15.96 33.44
C TYR A 12 -1.43 15.90 32.12
N TYR A 13 -2.57 16.60 32.00
CA TYR A 13 -3.30 16.74 30.74
C TYR A 13 -2.39 17.33 29.64
N GLY A 14 -1.66 18.41 29.95
CA GLY A 14 -0.68 19.02 29.04
C GLY A 14 0.48 18.10 28.62
N VAL A 15 0.79 17.04 29.38
CA VAL A 15 1.75 16.00 28.99
C VAL A 15 1.11 14.98 28.07
N PHE A 16 -0.01 14.36 28.48
CA PHE A 16 -0.59 13.22 27.75
C PHE A 16 -1.34 13.61 26.46
N PHE A 17 -1.81 14.86 26.36
CA PHE A 17 -2.51 15.39 25.18
C PHE A 17 -1.62 16.33 24.33
N LYS A 18 -0.32 16.41 24.61
CA LYS A 18 0.64 17.17 23.79
C LYS A 18 0.66 16.64 22.36
N ILE A 19 0.30 17.48 21.39
CA ILE A 19 0.48 17.15 19.96
C ILE A 19 1.97 17.00 19.66
N ARG A 20 2.37 15.82 19.17
CA ARG A 20 3.75 15.46 18.85
C ARG A 20 3.97 15.46 17.33
N SER A 21 5.01 16.15 16.88
CA SER A 21 5.53 16.09 15.51
C SER A 21 6.64 15.05 15.31
N SER A 22 7.18 14.50 16.41
CA SER A 22 8.23 13.48 16.39
C SER A 22 8.08 12.52 17.57
N PHE A 23 8.65 11.33 17.39
CA PHE A 23 8.68 10.23 18.35
C PHE A 23 10.13 9.73 18.39
N THR A 24 10.72 9.64 19.58
CA THR A 24 12.16 9.39 19.79
C THR A 24 12.43 8.24 20.76
N ASN A 25 11.38 7.68 21.36
CA ASN A 25 11.46 6.62 22.36
C ASN A 25 11.17 5.21 21.84
N ASN A 26 10.73 5.06 20.57
CA ASN A 26 10.78 3.79 19.85
C ASN A 26 12.10 3.71 19.06
N ARG A 27 13.20 3.40 19.74
CA ARG A 27 14.51 3.26 19.10
C ARG A 27 14.62 1.90 18.44
N ASP A 28 15.40 1.83 17.37
CA ASP A 28 15.76 0.59 16.65
C ASP A 28 14.55 -0.32 16.31
N SER A 29 13.37 0.27 16.09
CA SER A 29 12.09 -0.41 15.81
C SER A 29 11.64 -1.44 16.87
N GLU A 30 12.08 -1.31 18.12
CA GLU A 30 11.82 -2.25 19.23
C GLU A 30 10.32 -2.62 19.37
N TYR A 31 9.44 -1.64 19.22
CA TYR A 31 7.99 -1.79 19.40
C TYR A 31 7.20 -1.87 18.10
N ASP A 32 7.83 -1.95 16.92
CA ASP A 32 7.16 -1.88 15.61
C ASP A 32 6.13 -2.99 15.39
N LYS A 33 6.30 -4.15 16.03
CA LYS A 33 5.30 -5.24 16.03
C LYS A 33 3.93 -4.83 16.60
N PHE A 34 3.90 -3.82 17.47
CA PHE A 34 2.70 -3.26 18.09
C PHE A 34 2.19 -1.99 17.38
N LEU A 35 2.82 -1.58 16.28
CA LEU A 35 2.40 -0.43 15.49
C LEU A 35 1.54 -0.90 14.33
N HIS A 36 0.22 -0.86 14.54
CA HIS A 36 -0.75 -1.36 13.57
C HIS A 36 -0.52 -0.77 12.17
N LYS A 37 -0.50 -1.62 11.13
CA LYS A 37 0.03 -1.20 9.83
C LYS A 37 -0.86 -0.20 9.10
N THR A 38 -2.18 -0.42 9.11
CA THR A 38 -3.17 0.35 8.32
C THR A 38 -4.07 1.27 9.17
N ASP A 39 -4.58 0.80 10.31
CA ASP A 39 -5.27 1.64 11.30
C ASP A 39 -4.32 2.71 11.90
N GLN A 40 -4.48 3.94 11.41
CA GLN A 40 -3.69 5.10 11.84
C GLN A 40 -4.02 5.53 13.28
N ALA A 41 -5.25 5.36 13.75
CA ALA A 41 -5.65 5.77 15.09
C ALA A 41 -5.00 4.86 16.14
N LEU A 42 -5.10 3.54 15.94
CA LEU A 42 -4.47 2.54 16.81
C LEU A 42 -2.94 2.68 16.80
N ARG A 43 -2.33 2.82 15.61
CA ARG A 43 -0.89 3.11 15.48
C ARG A 43 -0.47 4.34 16.28
N ASN A 44 -1.22 5.44 16.17
CA ASN A 44 -0.92 6.66 16.89
C ASN A 44 -1.06 6.47 18.41
N ILE A 45 -2.10 5.77 18.88
CA ILE A 45 -2.27 5.47 20.31
C ILE A 45 -1.07 4.68 20.85
N SER A 46 -0.62 3.63 20.15
CA SER A 46 0.58 2.87 20.50
C SER A 46 1.84 3.74 20.54
N MET A 47 2.06 4.61 19.55
CA MET A 47 3.20 5.54 19.51
C MET A 47 3.18 6.54 20.67
N TYR A 48 2.02 7.10 21.01
CA TYR A 48 1.88 7.99 22.17
C TYR A 48 2.06 7.25 23.50
N LEU A 49 1.62 5.98 23.59
CA LEU A 49 1.86 5.14 24.78
C LEU A 49 3.36 4.91 25.00
N ILE A 50 4.12 4.52 23.97
CA ILE A 50 5.58 4.37 24.06
C ILE A 50 6.23 5.66 24.55
N GLU A 51 5.88 6.80 23.94
CA GLU A 51 6.42 8.11 24.32
C GLU A 51 6.11 8.53 25.75
N ASN A 52 4.89 8.29 26.22
CA ASN A 52 4.48 8.67 27.58
C ASN A 52 5.05 7.68 28.63
N TYR A 53 5.21 6.40 28.27
CA TYR A 53 5.81 5.39 29.15
C TYR A 53 7.33 5.55 29.25
N LYS A 54 8.06 5.45 28.14
CA LYS A 54 9.52 5.56 28.10
C LYS A 54 10.01 6.97 28.39
N GLY A 55 9.46 7.97 27.69
CA GLY A 55 9.91 9.37 27.79
C GLY A 55 9.42 10.10 29.04
N GLY A 56 8.45 9.55 29.77
CA GLY A 56 7.86 10.17 30.97
C GLY A 56 7.91 9.27 32.20
N TYR A 57 7.24 8.12 32.15
CA TYR A 57 7.14 7.22 33.30
C TYR A 57 8.48 6.57 33.70
N GLU A 58 9.28 6.03 32.77
CA GLU A 58 10.59 5.48 33.15
C GLU A 58 11.50 6.59 33.73
N GLY A 59 11.41 7.81 33.20
CA GLY A 59 12.12 8.99 33.70
C GLY A 59 11.75 9.39 35.15
N CYS A 60 10.50 9.18 35.58
CA CYS A 60 10.08 9.55 36.95
C CYS A 60 10.78 8.69 38.02
N ARG A 61 11.23 7.47 37.67
CA ARG A 61 11.86 6.51 38.61
C ARG A 61 13.17 7.03 39.20
N PHE A 62 13.80 7.99 38.54
CA PHE A 62 15.05 8.63 38.96
C PHE A 62 14.81 9.88 39.82
N VAL A 63 13.56 10.18 40.20
CA VAL A 63 13.18 11.31 41.07
C VAL A 63 12.85 10.79 42.47
N GLU A 64 13.57 11.28 43.48
CA GLU A 64 13.68 10.72 44.86
C GLU A 64 12.37 10.53 45.64
N SER A 65 11.22 11.01 45.18
CA SER A 65 9.97 11.03 45.97
C SER A 65 9.05 9.82 45.76
N GLY A 66 9.17 9.06 44.65
CA GLY A 66 8.34 7.89 44.31
C GLY A 66 6.85 8.17 44.02
N LYS A 67 6.19 9.02 44.83
CA LYS A 67 4.79 9.45 44.69
C LYS A 67 4.50 10.05 43.32
N HIS A 68 5.46 10.78 42.74
CA HIS A 68 5.31 11.34 41.40
C HIS A 68 5.08 10.26 40.32
N CYS A 69 5.71 9.09 40.47
CA CYS A 69 5.50 7.95 39.58
C CYS A 69 4.12 7.32 39.76
N GLN A 70 3.63 7.20 41.00
CA GLN A 70 2.29 6.67 41.26
C GLN A 70 1.22 7.54 40.61
N GLU A 71 1.34 8.87 40.72
CA GLU A 71 0.42 9.81 40.08
C GLU A 71 0.58 9.82 38.55
N TYR A 72 1.81 9.76 38.02
CA TYR A 72 2.03 9.64 36.57
C TYR A 72 1.39 8.37 36.01
N CYS A 73 1.60 7.22 36.67
CA CYS A 73 1.02 5.94 36.28
C CYS A 73 -0.52 5.95 36.35
N LYS A 74 -1.10 6.61 37.35
CA LYS A 74 -2.54 6.80 37.47
C LYS A 74 -3.09 7.56 36.26
N TYR A 75 -2.57 8.75 35.97
CA TYR A 75 -3.06 9.57 34.85
C TYR A 75 -2.76 8.93 33.47
N LEU A 76 -1.67 8.17 33.34
CA LEU A 76 -1.39 7.40 32.13
C LEU A 76 -2.44 6.29 31.90
N ASN A 77 -2.88 5.60 32.96
CA ASN A 77 -3.99 4.65 32.89
C ASN A 77 -5.33 5.34 32.58
N GLU A 78 -5.62 6.48 33.19
CA GLU A 78 -6.84 7.26 32.89
C GLU A 78 -6.89 7.69 31.41
N TRP A 79 -5.78 8.24 30.89
CA TRP A 79 -5.63 8.57 29.47
C TRP A 79 -5.80 7.35 28.58
N LEU A 80 -5.17 6.22 28.91
CA LEU A 80 -5.23 5.01 28.09
C LEU A 80 -6.63 4.39 28.09
N ASN A 81 -7.33 4.39 29.23
CA ASN A 81 -8.71 3.96 29.35
C ASN A 81 -9.67 4.85 28.56
N GLU A 82 -9.43 6.16 28.50
CA GLU A 82 -10.18 7.08 27.62
C GLU A 82 -9.98 6.71 26.14
N LYS A 83 -8.72 6.45 25.71
CA LYS A 83 -8.46 6.07 24.31
C LYS A 83 -9.06 4.70 23.98
N GLN A 84 -9.05 3.76 24.91
CA GLN A 84 -9.73 2.48 24.76
C GLN A 84 -11.24 2.68 24.63
N ALA A 85 -11.86 3.48 25.50
CA ALA A 85 -13.29 3.77 25.48
C ALA A 85 -13.75 4.35 24.14
N ILE A 86 -12.98 5.29 23.58
CA ILE A 86 -13.22 5.89 22.26
C ILE A 86 -13.07 4.84 21.14
N TYR A 87 -11.96 4.08 21.13
CA TYR A 87 -11.63 3.14 20.06
C TYR A 87 -12.55 1.90 20.03
N THR A 88 -12.98 1.42 21.20
CA THR A 88 -13.72 0.16 21.36
C THR A 88 -15.22 0.32 21.64
N SER A 89 -15.74 1.56 21.57
CA SER A 89 -17.12 1.89 21.96
C SER A 89 -17.46 1.41 23.39
N ASN A 90 -16.69 1.87 24.39
CA ASN A 90 -16.74 1.40 25.80
C ASN A 90 -16.65 -0.13 25.93
N ALA A 91 -15.70 -0.75 25.22
CA ALA A 91 -15.49 -2.18 25.14
C ALA A 91 -16.70 -3.01 24.65
N LYS A 92 -17.69 -2.40 23.99
CA LYS A 92 -18.84 -3.11 23.40
C LYS A 92 -18.55 -3.69 22.02
N CYS A 93 -17.44 -3.29 21.40
CA CYS A 93 -17.15 -3.60 20.01
C CYS A 93 -16.13 -4.73 19.85
N SER A 94 -16.56 -5.93 19.45
CA SER A 94 -15.71 -7.13 19.48
C SER A 94 -14.48 -7.04 18.58
N TYR A 95 -14.62 -6.52 17.36
CA TYR A 95 -13.50 -6.36 16.43
C TYR A 95 -12.42 -5.40 16.95
N TYR A 96 -12.82 -4.19 17.38
CA TYR A 96 -11.88 -3.22 17.93
C TYR A 96 -11.34 -3.61 19.32
N ASN A 97 -12.08 -4.40 20.12
CA ASN A 97 -11.57 -5.00 21.35
C ASN A 97 -10.38 -5.93 21.09
N GLN A 98 -10.47 -6.76 20.03
CA GLN A 98 -9.37 -7.64 19.66
C GLN A 98 -8.15 -6.83 19.22
N LEU A 99 -8.33 -5.86 18.31
CA LEU A 99 -7.24 -4.97 17.88
C LEU A 99 -6.62 -4.18 19.05
N TRP A 100 -7.44 -3.72 20.00
CA TRP A 100 -6.94 -3.04 21.20
C TRP A 100 -6.05 -3.95 22.05
N LYS A 101 -6.50 -5.19 22.29
CA LYS A 101 -5.73 -6.17 23.07
C LYS A 101 -4.39 -6.45 22.40
N ASP A 102 -4.42 -6.86 21.14
CA ASP A 102 -3.27 -7.38 20.40
C ASP A 102 -2.18 -6.30 20.15
N TYR A 103 -2.56 -5.01 20.10
CA TYR A 103 -1.63 -3.90 19.78
C TYR A 103 -1.36 -2.92 20.94
N VAL A 104 -2.21 -2.84 21.96
CA VAL A 104 -2.08 -1.82 23.04
C VAL A 104 -1.89 -2.46 24.41
N GLU A 105 -2.67 -3.48 24.78
CA GLU A 105 -2.48 -4.18 26.06
C GLU A 105 -1.22 -5.07 26.04
N ASP A 106 -0.95 -5.74 24.91
CA ASP A 106 0.29 -6.50 24.72
C ASP A 106 1.52 -5.57 24.66
N LEU A 107 1.37 -4.36 24.11
CA LEU A 107 2.41 -3.31 24.13
C LEU A 107 2.69 -2.81 25.55
N TRP A 108 1.65 -2.51 26.35
CA TRP A 108 1.81 -2.17 27.76
C TRP A 108 2.56 -3.27 28.50
N THR A 109 2.18 -4.52 28.25
CA THR A 109 2.81 -5.69 28.85
C THR A 109 4.29 -5.77 28.49
N GLU A 110 4.69 -5.50 27.24
CA GLU A 110 6.10 -5.41 26.85
C GLU A 110 6.83 -4.25 27.55
N LEU A 111 6.23 -3.06 27.59
CA LEU A 111 6.81 -1.87 28.23
C LEU A 111 7.05 -2.06 29.74
N ASP A 112 6.20 -2.83 30.44
CA ASP A 112 6.36 -3.11 31.88
C ASP A 112 7.26 -4.34 32.18
N LYS A 113 7.67 -5.15 31.19
CA LYS A 113 8.58 -6.30 31.43
C LYS A 113 9.96 -5.89 31.95
N SER A 114 10.51 -4.77 31.50
CA SER A 114 11.86 -4.28 31.85
C SER A 114 11.99 -3.73 33.29
N SER A 115 10.93 -3.77 34.07
CA SER A 115 10.73 -2.89 35.22
C SER A 115 10.94 -3.59 36.56
N ILE A 116 11.85 -3.05 37.39
CA ILE A 116 12.01 -3.45 38.80
C ILE A 116 10.64 -3.37 39.49
N ILE A 117 10.24 -4.45 40.18
CA ILE A 117 8.85 -4.67 40.65
C ILE A 117 8.27 -3.48 41.41
N GLN A 118 9.08 -2.84 42.28
CA GLN A 118 8.66 -1.68 43.09
C GLN A 118 8.30 -0.41 42.28
N TYR A 119 8.65 -0.37 41.00
CA TYR A 119 8.41 0.74 40.07
C TYR A 119 7.67 0.32 38.80
N LYS A 120 6.88 -0.77 38.85
CA LYS A 120 5.98 -1.15 37.76
C LYS A 120 4.79 -0.21 37.67
N CYS A 121 4.37 0.14 36.46
CA CYS A 121 3.09 0.80 36.26
C CYS A 121 2.03 -0.26 36.05
N GLN A 122 1.31 -0.61 37.11
CA GLN A 122 0.22 -1.57 37.00
C GLN A 122 -0.86 -1.01 36.07
N ARG A 123 -1.23 -1.81 35.06
CA ARG A 123 -2.37 -1.55 34.19
C ARG A 123 -3.66 -1.65 35.01
N ASP A 124 -4.44 -0.59 35.07
CA ASP A 124 -5.78 -0.59 35.63
C ASP A 124 -6.82 -0.50 34.50
N THR A 125 -7.37 -1.65 34.13
CA THR A 125 -8.40 -1.79 33.08
C THR A 125 -9.81 -1.46 33.56
N LYS A 126 -9.99 -0.98 34.80
CA LYS A 126 -11.31 -0.60 35.34
C LYS A 126 -11.89 0.61 34.60
N MET A 127 -12.71 0.33 33.60
CA MET A 127 -13.68 1.30 33.12
C MET A 127 -14.93 1.29 33.99
N ASN A 128 -15.44 2.48 34.28
CA ASN A 128 -16.85 2.63 34.64
C ASN A 128 -17.67 2.39 33.36
N VAL A 129 -17.97 1.12 33.06
CA VAL A 129 -18.67 0.69 31.83
C VAL A 129 -20.08 1.28 31.82
N LYS A 130 -20.21 2.47 31.24
CA LYS A 130 -21.49 3.05 30.86
C LYS A 130 -21.96 2.41 29.56
N GLU A 131 -23.27 2.34 29.38
CA GLU A 131 -23.86 1.93 28.11
C GLU A 131 -23.35 2.82 26.97
N PHE A 132 -23.02 2.20 25.83
CA PHE A 132 -22.71 2.90 24.60
C PHE A 132 -23.88 2.66 23.64
N PRO A 133 -24.51 3.69 23.05
CA PRO A 133 -25.69 3.49 22.23
C PRO A 133 -25.36 2.70 20.95
N ASN A 134 -26.00 1.55 20.78
CA ASN A 134 -25.73 0.59 19.69
C ASN A 134 -25.83 1.23 18.29
N GLN A 135 -26.65 2.28 18.14
CA GLN A 135 -26.84 3.04 16.89
C GLN A 135 -25.57 3.77 16.39
N TYR A 136 -24.55 3.91 17.24
CA TYR A 136 -23.26 4.53 16.89
C TYR A 136 -22.13 3.51 16.71
N PHE A 137 -22.43 2.20 16.70
CA PHE A 137 -21.43 1.19 16.37
C PHE A 137 -21.01 1.26 14.89
N SER A 138 -19.71 1.06 14.65
CA SER A 138 -19.16 0.90 13.30
C SER A 138 -19.77 -0.31 12.59
N ALA A 139 -19.86 -0.25 11.25
CA ALA A 139 -20.28 -1.40 10.44
C ALA A 139 -19.41 -2.66 10.66
N TYR A 140 -18.14 -2.47 11.04
CA TYR A 140 -17.19 -3.55 11.31
C TYR A 140 -17.30 -4.14 12.73
N CYS A 141 -18.16 -3.57 13.58
CA CYS A 141 -18.02 -3.68 15.03
C CYS A 141 -18.17 -5.10 15.60
N ASN A 142 -19.09 -5.87 15.01
CA ASN A 142 -19.39 -7.25 15.40
C ASN A 142 -18.93 -8.28 14.35
N LEU A 143 -18.07 -7.87 13.41
CA LEU A 143 -17.54 -8.73 12.35
C LEU A 143 -16.27 -9.46 12.80
N SER A 144 -15.97 -10.62 12.22
CA SER A 144 -14.66 -11.25 12.44
C SER A 144 -13.56 -10.51 11.65
N PRO A 145 -12.28 -10.64 12.05
CA PRO A 145 -11.18 -10.06 11.28
C PRO A 145 -11.14 -10.50 9.81
N SER A 146 -11.57 -11.74 9.51
CA SER A 146 -11.69 -12.26 8.15
C SER A 146 -12.76 -11.53 7.34
N ASP A 147 -13.90 -11.22 7.94
CA ASP A 147 -15.00 -10.51 7.29
C ASP A 147 -14.59 -9.06 7.00
N VAL A 148 -13.95 -8.38 7.96
CA VAL A 148 -13.42 -7.03 7.77
C VAL A 148 -12.36 -7.00 6.66
N LEU A 149 -11.47 -8.00 6.60
CA LEU A 149 -10.51 -8.13 5.51
C LEU A 149 -11.20 -8.32 4.14
N SER A 150 -12.30 -9.08 4.10
CA SER A 150 -13.07 -9.27 2.85
C SER A 150 -13.73 -7.98 2.36
N LEU A 151 -14.18 -7.11 3.28
CA LEU A 151 -14.83 -5.82 2.98
C LEU A 151 -13.84 -4.68 2.67
N THR A 152 -12.61 -4.78 3.17
CA THR A 152 -11.57 -3.74 3.02
C THR A 152 -10.54 -4.06 1.93
N SER A 153 -10.53 -5.30 1.41
CA SER A 153 -9.77 -5.65 0.21
C SER A 153 -10.32 -4.87 -0.99
N PRO A 154 -9.47 -4.33 -1.88
CA PRO A 154 -9.96 -3.72 -3.11
C PRO A 154 -10.73 -4.75 -3.92
N ASP A 155 -11.85 -4.33 -4.51
CA ASP A 155 -12.79 -5.20 -5.21
C ASP A 155 -12.09 -6.27 -6.05
N LYS A 156 -12.60 -7.50 -6.02
CA LYS A 156 -12.06 -8.59 -6.83
C LYS A 156 -12.00 -8.23 -8.32
N ALA A 157 -12.90 -7.35 -8.77
CA ALA A 157 -12.87 -6.73 -10.10
C ALA A 157 -11.63 -5.84 -10.36
N TYR A 158 -11.21 -5.03 -9.38
CA TYR A 158 -10.01 -4.18 -9.46
C TYR A 158 -8.71 -5.00 -9.38
N ALA A 159 -8.66 -6.01 -8.51
CA ALA A 159 -7.53 -6.94 -8.47
C ALA A 159 -7.38 -7.70 -9.80
N ASN A 160 -8.50 -8.17 -10.35
CA ASN A 160 -8.52 -8.83 -11.66
C ASN A 160 -8.13 -7.88 -12.79
N SER A 161 -8.59 -6.62 -12.81
CA SER A 161 -8.23 -5.67 -13.88
C SER A 161 -6.74 -5.36 -13.89
N CYS A 162 -6.12 -5.18 -12.72
CA CYS A 162 -4.67 -4.98 -12.60
C CYS A 162 -3.88 -6.21 -13.09
N THR A 163 -4.29 -7.41 -12.70
CA THR A 163 -3.69 -8.68 -13.16
C THR A 163 -3.85 -8.86 -14.69
N THR A 164 -5.00 -8.50 -15.24
CA THR A 164 -5.28 -8.57 -16.68
C THR A 164 -4.44 -7.55 -17.46
N MET A 165 -4.26 -6.35 -16.93
CA MET A 165 -3.44 -5.30 -17.55
C MET A 165 -1.95 -5.69 -17.59
N LEU A 166 -1.43 -6.25 -16.49
CA LEU A 166 -0.06 -6.78 -16.41
C LEU A 166 0.15 -7.95 -17.38
N THR A 167 -0.74 -8.95 -17.39
CA THR A 167 -0.59 -10.13 -18.26
C THR A 167 -0.66 -9.76 -19.74
N VAL A 168 -1.60 -8.91 -20.15
CA VAL A 168 -1.67 -8.39 -21.53
C VAL A 168 -0.38 -7.64 -21.90
N THR A 169 0.16 -6.81 -21.00
CA THR A 169 1.41 -6.08 -21.23
C THR A 169 2.60 -7.02 -21.46
N TYR A 170 2.76 -8.05 -20.62
CA TYR A 170 3.82 -9.05 -20.79
C TYR A 170 3.67 -9.88 -22.08
N VAL A 171 2.45 -10.26 -22.46
CA VAL A 171 2.18 -10.99 -23.70
C VAL A 171 2.52 -10.13 -24.92
N VAL A 172 2.10 -8.87 -24.96
CA VAL A 172 2.42 -7.94 -26.06
C VAL A 172 3.93 -7.71 -26.18
N ILE A 173 4.63 -7.47 -25.06
CA ILE A 173 6.10 -7.32 -25.06
C ILE A 173 6.77 -8.60 -25.55
N GLY A 174 6.31 -9.78 -25.11
CA GLY A 174 6.82 -11.08 -25.57
C GLY A 174 6.66 -11.28 -27.08
N ILE A 175 5.50 -10.95 -27.65
CA ILE A 175 5.25 -11.00 -29.09
C ILE A 175 6.18 -10.04 -29.86
N ILE A 176 6.36 -8.80 -29.36
CA ILE A 176 7.27 -7.82 -29.98
C ILE A 176 8.72 -8.32 -29.97
N LEU A 177 9.18 -8.90 -28.85
CA LEU A 177 10.52 -9.47 -28.73
C LEU A 177 10.73 -10.66 -29.69
N LEU A 178 9.74 -11.55 -29.81
CA LEU A 178 9.76 -12.65 -30.79
C LEU A 178 9.82 -12.12 -32.22
N TYR A 179 9.01 -11.10 -32.56
CA TYR A 179 9.01 -10.49 -33.89
C TYR A 179 10.37 -9.85 -34.23
N MET A 180 11.02 -9.18 -33.27
CA MET A 180 12.38 -8.66 -33.44
C MET A 180 13.42 -9.77 -33.60
N TYR A 181 13.28 -10.89 -32.89
CA TYR A 181 14.17 -12.05 -33.03
C TYR A 181 14.05 -12.72 -34.41
N PHE A 182 12.83 -12.95 -34.91
CA PHE A 182 12.60 -13.55 -36.22
C PHE A 182 12.90 -12.60 -37.38
N SER A 183 12.62 -11.30 -37.27
CA SER A 183 13.02 -10.31 -38.29
C SER A 183 14.54 -10.16 -38.39
N LYS A 184 15.27 -10.12 -37.25
CA LYS A 184 16.73 -10.18 -37.24
C LYS A 184 17.27 -11.48 -37.86
N SER A 185 16.58 -12.60 -37.64
CA SER A 185 16.88 -13.90 -38.24
C SER A 185 16.45 -14.05 -39.70
N SER A 186 15.68 -13.11 -40.26
CA SER A 186 15.22 -13.17 -41.66
C SER A 186 16.36 -12.94 -42.66
N ASN A 187 17.47 -12.32 -42.23
CA ASN A 187 18.75 -12.32 -42.97
C ASN A 187 19.32 -13.74 -43.17
N LEU A 188 18.95 -14.71 -42.33
CA LEU A 188 19.28 -16.12 -42.49
C LEU A 188 18.37 -16.81 -43.53
N GLY A 189 17.12 -16.37 -43.66
CA GLY A 189 16.19 -16.82 -44.71
C GLY A 189 16.73 -16.55 -46.13
N ASN A 190 17.34 -15.38 -46.35
CA ASN A 190 18.03 -15.07 -47.60
C ASN A 190 19.25 -15.97 -47.86
N LYS A 191 20.00 -16.36 -46.81
CA LYS A 191 21.09 -17.35 -46.94
C LYS A 191 20.55 -18.74 -47.33
N ILE A 192 19.47 -19.19 -46.70
CA ILE A 192 18.83 -20.48 -47.02
C ILE A 192 18.29 -20.47 -48.46
N LYS A 193 17.66 -19.37 -48.90
CA LYS A 193 17.18 -19.20 -50.28
C LYS A 193 18.32 -19.32 -51.31
N ASN A 194 19.48 -18.72 -51.03
CA ASN A 194 20.66 -18.86 -51.89
C ASN A 194 21.25 -20.28 -51.87
N ILE A 195 21.28 -20.96 -50.72
CA ILE A 195 21.74 -22.36 -50.61
C ILE A 195 20.82 -23.30 -51.41
N ILE A 196 19.49 -23.11 -51.34
CA ILE A 196 18.53 -23.91 -52.12
C ILE A 196 18.70 -23.62 -53.63
N LYS A 197 18.84 -22.35 -54.02
CA LYS A 197 19.06 -21.96 -55.43
C LYS A 197 20.36 -22.51 -56.03
N ASN A 198 21.42 -22.67 -55.22
CA ASN A 198 22.66 -23.34 -55.67
C ASN A 198 22.58 -24.87 -55.64
N LYS A 199 21.64 -25.48 -54.92
CA LYS A 199 21.53 -26.94 -54.77
C LYS A 199 20.50 -27.57 -55.71
N ILE A 200 19.46 -26.83 -56.07
CA ILE A 200 18.54 -27.20 -57.16
C ILE A 200 19.05 -26.50 -58.42
N GLY A 201 19.88 -27.20 -59.19
CA GLY A 201 20.39 -26.72 -60.48
C GLY A 201 19.27 -26.65 -61.52
N ILE A 202 18.44 -25.61 -61.49
CA ILE A 202 17.50 -25.28 -62.56
C ILE A 202 18.29 -24.62 -63.70
N GLY A 203 18.92 -25.46 -64.52
CA GLY A 203 19.38 -25.08 -65.85
C GLY A 203 18.27 -25.37 -66.85
N ASN A 204 17.64 -24.31 -67.38
CA ASN A 204 16.79 -24.39 -68.57
C ASN A 204 17.33 -23.40 -69.62
N SER A 205 18.11 -23.90 -70.58
CA SER A 205 17.95 -23.52 -71.99
C SER A 205 16.68 -24.23 -72.51
N THR A 206 15.84 -23.73 -73.42
CA THR A 206 16.11 -22.92 -74.64
C THR A 206 14.96 -21.91 -74.95
N ASP A 207 15.06 -20.88 -75.81
CA ASP A 207 16.22 -20.03 -76.21
C ASP A 207 15.74 -18.66 -76.79
N GLU A 208 14.91 -18.65 -77.86
CA GLU A 208 14.49 -17.47 -78.66
C GLU A 208 12.95 -17.26 -78.61
N GLU A 209 12.37 -16.05 -78.59
CA GLU A 209 12.52 -14.95 -79.57
C GLU A 209 12.10 -13.58 -78.96
N ASN A 210 12.71 -12.49 -79.48
CA ASN A 210 12.17 -11.11 -79.65
C ASN A 210 11.60 -10.33 -78.42
N ASN A 211 11.87 -9.04 -78.22
CA ASN A 211 12.94 -8.14 -78.69
C ASN A 211 12.88 -6.84 -77.86
N ASP A 212 13.78 -5.89 -78.13
CA ASP A 212 13.65 -4.45 -77.81
C ASP A 212 13.73 -4.04 -76.34
N GLU A 213 14.93 -4.22 -75.81
CA GLU A 213 15.66 -3.27 -74.98
C GLU A 213 15.38 -1.78 -75.31
N LEU A 214 15.05 -0.96 -74.30
CA LEU A 214 15.50 0.44 -74.27
C LEU A 214 15.63 1.01 -72.85
N LEU A 215 16.85 1.42 -72.49
CA LEU A 215 17.14 2.30 -71.36
C LEU A 215 17.05 3.77 -71.79
N SER A 216 16.26 4.61 -71.10
CA SER A 216 16.59 6.05 -71.00
C SER A 216 15.94 6.79 -69.81
N SER A 217 16.76 7.66 -69.21
CA SER A 217 16.43 8.90 -68.46
C SER A 217 15.31 8.92 -67.40
N GLN A 218 15.77 8.97 -66.14
CA GLN A 218 15.43 10.01 -65.15
C GLN A 218 14.66 11.26 -65.65
N ASN A 219 13.48 11.56 -65.09
CA ASN A 219 13.28 12.52 -63.98
C ASN A 219 11.82 13.04 -63.91
N ASP A 220 11.35 13.22 -62.66
CA ASP A 220 10.34 14.18 -62.19
C ASP A 220 9.25 14.71 -63.13
N THR A 221 7.99 14.33 -62.89
CA THR A 221 6.96 15.37 -62.70
C THR A 221 5.77 14.94 -61.82
N MET A 222 5.28 15.95 -61.12
CA MET A 222 4.15 16.01 -60.21
C MET A 222 2.78 15.71 -60.87
N LEU A 223 1.80 15.38 -60.03
CA LEU A 223 0.34 15.55 -60.20
C LEU A 223 -0.49 14.58 -61.06
N SER A 224 -1.74 14.47 -60.58
CA SER A 224 -2.96 13.98 -61.23
C SER A 224 -3.14 12.44 -61.27
N ILE A 225 -4.32 11.84 -61.11
CA ILE A 225 -5.64 12.13 -60.51
C ILE A 225 -6.55 11.00 -61.06
N ASN A 226 -7.49 10.51 -60.26
CA ASN A 226 -8.69 9.73 -60.65
C ASN A 226 -8.56 8.47 -61.53
N ARG A 227 -8.73 7.31 -60.86
CA ARG A 227 -9.77 6.29 -61.10
C ARG A 227 -9.63 5.25 -59.97
N MET A 228 -10.64 4.65 -59.35
CA MET A 228 -12.02 4.42 -59.78
C MET A 228 -12.93 4.03 -58.59
N TYR A 229 -13.62 4.98 -57.95
CA TYR A 229 -14.86 4.70 -57.21
C TYR A 229 -15.81 5.89 -57.37
N ASN A 230 -16.90 5.66 -58.10
CA ASN A 230 -17.86 6.68 -58.50
C ASN A 230 -19.17 6.42 -57.75
N ILE A 231 -19.46 7.23 -56.73
CA ILE A 231 -20.75 7.25 -56.03
C ILE A 231 -21.25 8.68 -56.11
N ASN A 232 -22.33 8.90 -56.85
CA ASN A 232 -23.03 10.17 -56.85
C ASN A 232 -24.52 9.92 -56.65
N TYR A 233 -25.12 10.58 -55.66
CA TYR A 233 -26.51 10.41 -55.27
C TYR A 233 -27.41 11.25 -56.20
N ASN A 234 -28.48 10.64 -56.71
CA ASN A 234 -29.61 11.39 -57.25
C ASN A 234 -30.59 11.72 -56.13
N SER A 235 -30.89 13.01 -55.96
CA SER A 235 -32.11 13.48 -55.29
C SER A 235 -32.98 14.19 -56.31
N PRO A 236 -34.26 13.82 -56.47
CA PRO A 236 -35.20 14.57 -57.31
C PRO A 236 -35.73 15.80 -56.55
N ILE A 237 -35.83 16.92 -57.24
CA ILE A 237 -36.57 18.11 -56.78
C ILE A 237 -37.91 18.16 -57.51
N ASN A 238 -38.99 18.30 -56.73
CA ASN A 238 -40.08 19.25 -56.95
C ASN A 238 -40.85 19.41 -55.63
#